data_AF-A0A7S0P3B6-F1
#
_entry.id   AF-A0A7S0P3B6-F1
#
_cell.length_a   1.000
_cell.length_b   1.000
_cell.length_c   1.000
_cell.angle_alpha   90.00
_cell.angle_beta   90.00
_cell.angle_gamma   90.00
#
_symmetry.space_group_name_H-M   'P 1'
#
loop_
_entity.id
_entity.type
_entity.pdbx_description
1 polymer ?
#
loop_
_entity_poly.entity_id
_entity_poly.type
_entity_poly.pdbx_seq_one_letter_code
_entity_poly.pdbx_strand_id
1 'polypeptide(L)'
;LTRGALLQPEQCAEAVILAEERARALGGWTTARHYAVPTTDVPVHESAALLKWFRTAMQCILPVLGEQFGLETRAIRVHDAFVVKYSAGAQAKLPMHFDESEFSITIPLNGTHEYSGGG
;
A
#
# COMPACT_ATOMS: atom_id res chain seq x y z
N LEU A 1 19.80 -2.17 6.24
CA LEU A 1 18.80 -3.27 6.07
C LEU A 1 18.33 -3.76 7.43
N THR A 2 17.01 -3.79 7.67
CA THR A 2 16.44 -4.24 8.94
C THR A 2 16.61 -5.76 9.09
N ARG A 3 16.71 -6.23 10.33
CA ARG A 3 16.81 -7.66 10.66
C ARG A 3 15.47 -8.31 10.99
N GLY A 4 14.37 -7.56 10.89
CA GLY A 4 13.02 -8.00 11.25
C GLY A 4 11.96 -7.21 10.48
N ALA A 5 10.70 -7.63 10.65
CA ALA A 5 9.55 -7.01 10.01
C ALA A 5 9.39 -5.54 10.45
N LEU A 6 9.08 -4.66 9.47
CA LEU A 6 8.80 -3.24 9.74
C LEU A 6 7.42 -3.04 10.36
N LEU A 7 6.46 -3.87 9.99
CA LEU A 7 5.09 -3.87 10.48
C LEU A 7 4.76 -5.26 11.03
N GLN A 8 3.99 -5.30 12.12
CA GLN A 8 3.49 -6.54 12.69
C GLN A 8 2.30 -7.07 11.87
N PRO A 9 2.04 -8.40 11.87
CA PRO A 9 0.93 -9.00 11.14
C PRO A 9 -0.43 -8.34 11.44
N GLU A 10 -0.65 -7.95 12.70
CA GLU A 10 -1.89 -7.30 13.14
C GLU A 10 -2.07 -5.92 12.52
N GLN A 11 -0.97 -5.17 12.32
CA GLN A 11 -1.01 -3.88 11.64
C GLN A 11 -1.35 -4.07 10.16
N CYS A 12 -0.80 -5.10 9.52
CA CYS A 12 -1.14 -5.41 8.13
C CYS A 12 -2.62 -5.84 7.98
N ALA A 13 -3.10 -6.70 8.88
CA ALA A 13 -4.50 -7.11 8.91
C ALA A 13 -5.46 -5.93 9.14
N GLU A 14 -5.11 -4.99 10.02
CA GLU A 14 -5.88 -3.76 10.23
C GLU A 14 -6.01 -2.95 8.93
N ALA A 15 -4.94 -2.80 8.15
CA ALA A 15 -4.97 -2.09 6.88
C ALA A 15 -5.95 -2.73 5.88
N VAL A 16 -5.97 -4.06 5.81
CA VAL A 16 -6.89 -4.83 4.96
C VAL A 16 -8.34 -4.58 5.38
N ILE A 17 -8.63 -4.66 6.69
CA ILE A 17 -9.97 -4.42 7.23
C ILE A 17 -10.45 -3.00 6.88
N LEU A 18 -9.61 -1.99 7.14
CA LEU A 18 -9.95 -0.59 6.88
C LEU A 18 -10.17 -0.30 5.38
N ALA A 19 -9.41 -0.95 4.50
CA ALA A 19 -9.60 -0.84 3.05
C ALA A 19 -10.90 -1.51 2.58
N GLU A 20 -11.21 -2.71 3.06
CA GLU A 20 -12.47 -3.41 2.73
C GLU A 20 -13.70 -2.66 3.26
N GLU A 21 -13.63 -2.09 4.46
CA GLU A 21 -14.69 -1.24 5.02
C GLU A 21 -14.91 0.02 4.17
N ARG A 22 -13.82 0.67 3.74
CA ARG A 22 -13.91 1.85 2.87
C ARG A 22 -14.51 1.49 1.52
N ALA A 23 -14.05 0.42 0.88
CA ALA A 23 -14.59 -0.05 -0.39
C ALA A 23 -16.09 -0.36 -0.26
N ARG A 24 -16.50 -1.05 0.80
CA ARG A 24 -17.93 -1.33 1.07
C ARG A 24 -18.75 -0.05 1.22
N ALA A 25 -18.23 0.95 1.94
CA ALA A 25 -18.91 2.24 2.14
C ALA A 25 -19.08 3.03 0.83
N LEU A 26 -18.22 2.80 -0.16
CA LEU A 26 -18.30 3.41 -1.49
C LEU A 26 -19.07 2.57 -2.52
N GLY A 27 -19.61 1.42 -2.13
CA GLY A 27 -20.30 0.50 -3.04
C GLY A 27 -19.36 -0.39 -3.87
N GLY A 28 -18.07 -0.42 -3.56
CA GLY A 28 -17.08 -1.26 -4.23
C GLY A 28 -15.67 -0.69 -4.18
N TRP A 29 -14.73 -1.46 -4.71
CA TRP A 29 -13.35 -1.02 -4.96
C TRP A 29 -13.31 -0.13 -6.20
N THR A 30 -12.47 0.91 -6.18
CA THR A 30 -12.22 1.73 -7.38
C THR A 30 -11.38 0.93 -8.36
N THR A 31 -11.68 0.97 -9.66
CA THR A 31 -11.00 0.17 -10.69
C THR A 31 -10.37 0.99 -11.81
N ALA A 32 -10.46 2.32 -11.75
CA ALA A 32 -10.05 3.21 -12.85
C ALA A 32 -9.46 4.54 -12.35
N ARG A 33 -8.65 4.51 -11.28
CA ARG A 33 -8.03 5.73 -10.72
C ARG A 33 -6.83 6.22 -11.53
N HIS A 34 -5.97 5.31 -11.98
CA HIS A 34 -4.80 5.66 -12.79
C HIS A 34 -5.09 5.45 -14.28
N TYR A 35 -4.93 6.51 -15.07
CA TYR A 35 -5.25 6.50 -16.50
C TYR A 35 -4.37 5.54 -17.31
N ALA A 36 -3.07 5.46 -16.98
CA ALA A 36 -2.11 4.64 -17.73
C ALA A 36 -2.16 3.16 -17.32
N VAL A 37 -2.29 2.87 -16.02
CA VAL A 37 -2.21 1.52 -15.47
C VAL A 37 -3.19 1.38 -14.28
N PRO A 38 -4.48 1.16 -14.54
CA PRO A 38 -5.48 1.15 -13.48
C PRO A 38 -5.33 -0.06 -12.56
N THR A 39 -5.51 0.19 -11.26
CA THR A 39 -5.56 -0.81 -10.19
C THR A 39 -6.93 -0.86 -9.54
N THR A 40 -7.23 -2.00 -8.91
CA THR A 40 -8.36 -2.22 -8.02
C THR A 40 -7.92 -1.78 -6.63
N ASP A 41 -8.19 -0.53 -6.28
CA ASP A 41 -7.56 0.13 -5.14
C ASP A 41 -8.50 0.96 -4.26
N VAL A 42 -7.98 1.31 -3.09
CA VAL A 42 -8.52 2.34 -2.20
C VAL A 42 -7.40 3.35 -1.91
N PRO A 43 -7.56 4.63 -2.32
CA PRO A 43 -6.61 5.67 -1.95
C PRO A 43 -6.65 5.94 -0.45
N VAL A 44 -5.47 5.93 0.19
CA VAL A 44 -5.33 6.04 1.65
C VAL A 44 -5.94 7.33 2.18
N HIS A 45 -5.74 8.44 1.47
CA HIS A 45 -6.17 9.76 1.92
C HIS A 45 -7.70 9.97 1.94
N GLU A 46 -8.45 9.11 1.24
CA GLU A 46 -9.91 9.18 1.21
C GLU A 46 -10.59 8.43 2.37
N SER A 47 -9.84 7.65 3.15
CA SER A 47 -10.32 7.00 4.37
C SER A 47 -9.57 7.54 5.58
N ALA A 48 -10.26 8.30 6.45
CA ALA A 48 -9.64 8.88 7.63
C ALA A 48 -8.99 7.82 8.55
N ALA A 49 -9.61 6.64 8.67
CA ALA A 49 -9.07 5.54 9.44
C ALA A 49 -7.82 4.93 8.79
N LEU A 50 -7.86 4.68 7.47
CA LEU A 50 -6.72 4.15 6.73
C LEU A 50 -5.56 5.15 6.69
N LEU A 51 -5.85 6.44 6.58
CA LEU A 51 -4.85 7.51 6.67
C LEU A 51 -4.20 7.57 8.05
N LYS A 52 -4.97 7.36 9.12
CA LYS A 52 -4.41 7.28 10.48
C LYS A 52 -3.46 6.10 10.61
N TRP A 53 -3.89 4.92 10.16
CA TRP A 53 -3.04 3.73 10.12
C TRP A 53 -1.74 3.98 9.33
N PHE A 54 -1.87 4.56 8.13
CA PHE A 54 -0.74 4.85 7.25
C PHE A 54 0.28 5.79 7.90
N ARG A 55 -0.18 6.85 8.57
CA ARG A 55 0.71 7.77 9.30
C ARG A 55 1.50 7.04 10.39
N THR A 56 0.89 6.09 11.08
CA THR A 56 1.60 5.25 12.07
C THR A 56 2.61 4.34 11.38
N ALA A 57 2.25 3.67 10.29
CA ALA A 57 3.19 2.83 9.53
C ALA A 57 4.41 3.61 9.02
N MET A 58 4.20 4.85 8.57
CA MET A 58 5.27 5.73 8.07
C MET A 58 6.26 6.16 9.14
N GLN A 59 5.88 6.18 10.41
CA GLN A 59 6.82 6.43 11.51
C GLN A 59 7.90 5.32 11.61
N CYS A 60 7.58 4.09 11.20
CA CYS A 60 8.52 2.97 11.16
C CYS A 60 9.33 2.96 9.85
N ILE A 61 8.68 3.25 8.72
CA ILE A 61 9.26 3.07 7.38
C ILE A 61 10.18 4.22 6.98
N LEU A 62 9.80 5.48 7.24
CA LEU A 62 10.56 6.64 6.76
C LEU A 62 11.99 6.72 7.33
N PRO A 63 12.26 6.42 8.62
CA PRO A 63 13.63 6.41 9.13
C PRO A 63 14.51 5.38 8.42
N VAL A 64 13.96 4.21 8.11
CA VAL A 64 14.68 3.13 7.42
C VAL A 64 14.99 3.53 5.99
N LEU A 65 14.03 4.17 5.30
CA LEU A 65 14.25 4.69 3.95
C LEU A 65 15.32 5.81 3.96
N GLY A 66 15.24 6.72 4.92
CA GLY A 66 16.21 7.79 5.11
C GLY A 66 17.63 7.26 5.33
N GLU A 67 17.79 6.29 6.24
CA GLU A 67 19.09 5.65 6.50
C GLU A 67 19.61 4.90 5.25
N GLN A 68 18.75 4.15 4.57
CA GLN A 68 19.14 3.32 3.42
C GLN A 68 19.66 4.15 2.24
N PHE A 69 19.14 5.36 2.04
CA PHE A 69 19.47 6.22 0.90
C PHE A 69 20.20 7.52 1.29
N GLY A 70 20.56 7.70 2.56
CA GLY A 70 21.24 8.91 3.03
C GLY A 70 20.38 10.17 2.94
N LEU A 71 19.06 10.03 3.07
CA LEU A 71 18.09 11.12 2.98
C LEU A 71 17.63 11.55 4.37
N GLU A 72 17.43 12.86 4.54
CA GLU A 72 16.72 13.35 5.72
C GLU A 72 15.25 12.91 5.65
N THR A 73 14.71 12.28 6.70
CA THR A 73 13.30 11.85 6.76
C THR A 73 12.32 12.97 6.40
N ARG A 74 12.63 14.22 6.78
CA ARG A 74 11.82 15.40 6.47
C ARG A 74 11.86 15.84 5.01
N ALA A 75 12.78 15.33 4.20
CA ALA A 75 12.84 15.58 2.76
C ALA A 75 11.94 14.60 1.99
N ILE A 76 11.60 13.47 2.58
CA ILE A 76 10.76 12.45 1.96
C ILE A 76 9.29 12.92 2.00
N ARG A 77 8.61 12.83 0.86
CA ARG A 77 7.20 13.20 0.68
C ARG A 77 6.47 12.06 0.00
N VAL A 78 5.23 11.82 0.43
CA VAL A 78 4.35 10.82 -0.18
C VAL A 78 3.62 11.50 -1.32
N HIS A 79 3.89 11.07 -2.55
CA HIS A 79 3.17 11.55 -3.74
C HIS A 79 1.80 10.87 -3.85
N ASP A 80 1.76 9.55 -3.78
CA ASP A 80 0.54 8.74 -3.79
C ASP A 80 0.65 7.57 -2.80
N ALA A 81 -0.48 7.14 -2.25
CA ALA A 81 -0.56 5.99 -1.34
C ALA A 81 -1.95 5.35 -1.43
N PHE A 82 -1.97 4.04 -1.67
CA PHE A 82 -3.19 3.27 -1.87
C PHE A 82 -3.00 1.81 -1.46
N VAL A 83 -4.11 1.17 -1.07
CA VAL A 83 -4.15 -0.28 -0.86
C VAL A 83 -4.71 -0.90 -2.13
N VAL A 84 -3.96 -1.82 -2.73
CA VAL A 84 -4.38 -2.56 -3.94
C VAL A 84 -4.88 -3.95 -3.55
N LYS A 85 -5.93 -4.41 -4.21
CA LYS A 85 -6.47 -5.76 -4.07
C LYS A 85 -6.34 -6.53 -5.38
N TYR A 86 -5.61 -7.63 -5.32
CA TYR A 86 -5.56 -8.60 -6.41
C TYR A 86 -6.49 -9.77 -6.12
N SER A 87 -7.18 -10.26 -7.15
CA SER A 87 -7.95 -11.50 -7.06
C SER A 87 -8.02 -12.20 -8.41
N ALA A 88 -8.08 -13.53 -8.40
CA ALA A 88 -8.06 -14.35 -9.62
C ALA A 88 -9.25 -14.07 -10.57
N GLY A 89 -10.41 -13.67 -10.03
CA GLY A 89 -11.62 -13.37 -10.79
C GLY A 89 -11.77 -11.91 -11.22
N ALA A 90 -10.86 -11.02 -10.82
CA ALA A 90 -10.87 -9.62 -11.19
C ALA A 90 -9.47 -9.22 -11.69
N GLN A 91 -8.83 -8.24 -11.05
CA GLN A 91 -7.46 -7.90 -11.38
C GLN A 91 -6.48 -8.88 -10.74
N ALA A 92 -5.84 -9.72 -11.56
CA ALA A 92 -4.87 -10.72 -11.11
C ALA A 92 -3.41 -10.36 -11.41
N LYS A 93 -3.17 -9.29 -12.18
CA LYS A 93 -1.83 -8.84 -12.58
C LYS A 93 -1.81 -7.35 -12.86
N LEU A 94 -0.60 -6.78 -12.86
CA LEU A 94 -0.33 -5.43 -13.32
C LEU A 94 0.70 -5.51 -14.47
N PRO A 95 0.46 -4.89 -15.64
CA PRO A 95 1.45 -4.83 -16.72
C PRO A 95 2.75 -4.15 -16.29
N MET A 96 3.84 -4.37 -17.04
CA MET A 96 5.08 -3.65 -16.84
C MET A 96 4.85 -2.14 -17.02
N HIS A 97 5.35 -1.34 -16.07
CA HIS A 97 5.19 0.10 -16.04
C HIS A 97 6.30 0.76 -15.21
N PHE A 98 6.32 2.09 -15.25
CA PHE A 98 7.10 2.92 -14.35
C PHE A 98 6.16 3.68 -13.43
N ASP A 99 6.56 3.84 -12.18
CA ASP A 99 5.83 4.65 -11.22
C ASP A 99 6.19 6.13 -11.38
N GLU A 100 5.25 7.01 -11.06
CA GLU A 100 5.45 8.46 -11.01
C GLU A 100 6.06 8.88 -9.65
N SER A 101 7.20 8.28 -9.31
CA SER A 101 7.89 8.52 -8.04
C SER A 101 9.40 8.33 -8.18
N GLU A 102 10.18 8.96 -7.30
CA GLU A 102 11.61 8.65 -7.16
C GLU A 102 11.83 7.29 -6.49
N PHE A 103 10.93 6.94 -5.57
CA PHE A 103 10.94 5.69 -4.82
C PHE A 103 9.52 5.14 -4.69
N SER A 104 9.39 3.84 -4.91
CA SER A 104 8.16 3.10 -4.63
C SER A 104 8.38 2.10 -3.50
N ILE A 105 7.40 2.02 -2.60
CA ILE A 105 7.42 1.09 -1.47
C ILE A 105 6.20 0.19 -1.61
N THR A 106 6.44 -1.12 -1.78
CA THR A 106 5.40 -2.14 -1.80
C THR A 106 5.42 -2.92 -0.49
N ILE A 107 4.28 -2.98 0.19
CA ILE A 107 4.13 -3.66 1.47
C ILE A 107 3.13 -4.80 1.29
N PRO A 108 3.52 -6.08 1.45
CA PRO A 108 2.56 -7.17 1.48
C PRO A 108 1.72 -7.05 2.77
N LEU A 109 0.40 -6.99 2.61
CA LEU A 109 -0.55 -6.81 3.74
C LEU A 109 -1.17 -8.13 4.22
N ASN A 110 -0.99 -9.22 3.49
CA ASN A 110 -1.50 -10.54 3.84
C ASN A 110 -0.45 -11.63 3.53
N GLY A 111 -0.60 -12.80 4.14
CA GLY A 111 0.36 -13.89 4.02
C GLY A 111 0.24 -14.64 2.68
N THR A 112 1.35 -15.24 2.23
CA THR A 112 1.37 -16.09 1.01
C THR A 112 0.51 -17.34 1.11
N HIS A 113 0.02 -17.70 2.29
CA HIS A 113 -0.94 -18.78 2.49
C HIS A 113 -2.38 -18.37 2.12
N GLU A 114 -2.63 -17.06 1.93
CA GLU A 114 -3.95 -16.50 1.60
C GLU A 114 -4.16 -16.31 0.10
N TYR A 115 -3.12 -16.53 -0.72
CA TYR A 115 -3.21 -16.45 -2.17
C TYR A 115 -2.28 -17.46 -2.85
N SER A 116 -2.57 -17.79 -4.10
CA SER A 116 -1.63 -18.49 -4.98
C SER A 116 -1.29 -17.56 -6.14
N GLY A 117 0.00 -17.29 -6.35
CA GLY A 117 0.47 -16.29 -7.29
C GLY A 117 1.89 -15.81 -6.99
N GLY A 118 2.40 -14.93 -7.84
CA GLY A 118 3.70 -14.28 -7.65
C GLY A 118 3.58 -12.85 -7.15
N GLY A 119 4.73 -12.19 -7.09
CA GLY A 119 4.92 -10.75 -6.91
C GLY A 119 6.06 -10.30 -7.81
#